data_AF-A0A2H1KZA0-F1
#
_entry.id   AF-A0A2H1KZA0-F1
#
_cell.length_a   1.000
_cell.length_b   1.000
_cell.length_c   1.000
_cell.angle_alpha   90.00
_cell.angle_beta   90.00
_cell.angle_gamma   90.00
#
_symmetry.space_group_name_H-M   'P 1'
#
loop_
_entity.id
_entity.type
_entity.pdbx_description
1 polymer ?
#
loop_
_entity_poly.entity_id
_entity_poly.type
_entity_poly.pdbx_seq_one_letter_code
_entity_poly.pdbx_strand_id
1 'polypeptide(L)'
;MKTNHLSIRSVKAILTRAGFDYSELSFTIINRSGSHLGGRYTGHRVEQFDVRIAGQPDSRRTVRAILGERGLEVAPMPDHDDWSRGSVTIPAHG
;
A
#
# COMPACT_ATOMS: atom_id res chain seq x y z
N MET A 1 -5.96 -14.52 -10.42
CA MET A 1 -5.36 -14.17 -9.11
C MET A 1 -5.44 -12.66 -8.95
N LYS A 2 -6.15 -12.14 -7.93
CA LYS A 2 -6.04 -10.71 -7.61
C LYS A 2 -4.67 -10.50 -6.96
N THR A 3 -3.83 -9.67 -7.56
CA THR A 3 -2.55 -9.32 -6.98
C THR A 3 -2.77 -8.33 -5.82
N ASN A 4 -2.20 -8.60 -4.66
CA ASN A 4 -2.24 -7.72 -3.48
C ASN A 4 -1.39 -6.45 -3.62
N HIS A 5 -0.82 -6.23 -4.80
CA HIS A 5 -0.02 -5.07 -5.11
C HIS A 5 -0.90 -3.81 -5.12
N LEU A 6 -0.55 -2.86 -4.26
CA LEU A 6 -0.99 -1.49 -4.36
C LEU A 6 -0.04 -0.75 -5.30
N SER A 7 -0.59 -0.06 -6.29
CA SER A 7 0.21 0.76 -7.21
C SER A 7 -0.04 2.24 -6.94
N ILE A 8 0.99 3.08 -7.17
CA ILE A 8 0.84 4.54 -7.11
C ILE A 8 -0.28 5.00 -8.05
N ARG A 9 -0.38 4.41 -9.24
CA ARG A 9 -1.43 4.73 -10.22
C ARG A 9 -2.83 4.50 -9.64
N SER A 10 -3.05 3.37 -8.96
CA SER A 10 -4.35 3.09 -8.33
C SER A 10 -4.66 4.04 -7.19
N VAL A 11 -3.68 4.42 -6.38
CA VAL A 11 -3.85 5.41 -5.30
C VAL A 11 -4.23 6.77 -5.88
N LYS A 12 -3.46 7.27 -6.84
CA LYS A 12 -3.72 8.54 -7.53
C LYS A 12 -5.10 8.57 -8.18
N ALA A 13 -5.53 7.47 -8.80
CA ALA A 13 -6.87 7.38 -9.39
C ALA A 13 -7.99 7.47 -8.33
N ILE A 14 -7.80 6.90 -7.13
CA ILE A 14 -8.76 7.05 -6.03
C ILE A 14 -8.81 8.51 -5.56
N LEU A 15 -7.66 9.15 -5.37
CA LEU A 15 -7.58 10.55 -4.92
C LEU A 15 -8.21 11.51 -5.95
N THR A 16 -7.91 11.35 -7.24
CA THR A 16 -8.53 12.13 -8.31
C THR A 16 -10.05 11.97 -8.33
N ARG A 17 -10.56 10.74 -8.15
CA ARG A 17 -12.01 10.49 -8.07
C ARG A 17 -12.68 11.12 -6.86
N ALA A 18 -11.93 11.32 -5.77
CA ALA A 18 -12.39 12.03 -4.58
C ALA A 18 -12.24 13.56 -4.70
N GLY A 19 -11.73 14.07 -5.82
CA GLY A 19 -11.48 15.50 -6.02
C GLY A 19 -10.32 16.06 -5.18
N PHE A 20 -9.44 15.19 -4.68
CA PHE A 20 -8.32 15.60 -3.85
C PHE A 20 -7.09 15.94 -4.71
N ASP A 21 -6.55 17.14 -4.56
CA ASP A 21 -5.27 17.51 -5.16
C ASP A 21 -4.11 16.94 -4.34
N TYR A 22 -3.28 16.14 -5.01
CA TYR A 22 -2.11 15.47 -4.43
C TYR A 22 -0.80 15.96 -5.04
N SER A 23 -0.79 17.13 -5.68
CA SER A 23 0.39 17.78 -6.24
C SER A 23 1.55 17.90 -5.23
N GLU A 24 1.22 18.25 -3.99
CA GLU A 24 2.16 18.42 -2.87
C GLU A 24 2.51 17.11 -2.13
N LEU A 25 2.00 15.96 -2.59
CA LEU A 25 2.30 14.66 -1.98
C LEU A 25 3.37 13.91 -2.75
N SER A 26 4.26 13.25 -2.01
CA SER A 26 5.22 12.30 -2.56
C SER A 26 4.72 10.87 -2.41
N PHE A 27 4.97 10.05 -3.44
CA PHE A 27 4.51 8.66 -3.52
C PHE A 27 5.69 7.75 -3.81
N THR A 28 5.89 6.72 -2.99
CA THR A 28 6.98 5.75 -3.17
C THR A 28 6.43 4.33 -3.09
N ILE A 29 6.86 3.43 -3.98
CA ILE A 29 6.56 2.00 -3.87
C ILE A 29 7.48 1.39 -2.81
N ILE A 30 6.90 0.61 -1.89
CA ILE A 30 7.65 -0.23 -0.96
C ILE A 30 7.45 -1.69 -1.36
N ASN A 31 8.54 -2.44 -1.40
CA ASN A 31 8.52 -3.87 -1.69
C ASN A 31 8.49 -4.63 -0.36
N ARG A 32 7.44 -5.41 -0.11
CA ARG A 32 7.43 -6.43 0.94
C ARG A 32 7.85 -7.76 0.33
N SER A 33 9.04 -8.22 0.72
CA SER A 33 9.62 -9.48 0.27
C SER A 33 9.70 -10.50 1.39
N GLY A 34 9.38 -11.76 1.08
CA GLY A 34 9.55 -12.91 1.96
C GLY A 34 10.68 -13.83 1.49
N SER A 35 11.29 -14.55 2.42
CA SER A 35 12.24 -15.64 2.14
C SER A 35 11.54 -16.98 2.33
N HIS A 36 11.51 -17.81 1.30
CA HIS A 36 10.91 -19.14 1.37
C HIS A 36 12.01 -20.21 1.39
N LEU A 37 12.01 -21.05 2.44
CA LEU A 37 13.01 -22.12 2.67
C LEU A 37 12.58 -23.50 2.14
N GLY A 38 11.39 -23.64 1.53
CA GLY A 38 10.92 -24.90 0.96
C GLY A 38 9.62 -24.76 0.16
N GLY A 39 9.36 -25.69 -0.77
CA GLY A 39 8.20 -25.70 -1.67
C GLY A 39 8.51 -25.24 -3.10
N ARG A 40 7.47 -25.08 -3.95
CA ARG A 40 7.58 -24.73 -5.38
C ARG A 40 8.30 -23.41 -5.67
N TYR A 41 8.46 -22.56 -4.66
CA TYR A 41 9.14 -21.26 -4.74
C TYR A 41 10.23 -21.20 -3.67
N THR A 42 11.47 -21.53 -4.03
CA THR A 42 12.65 -21.41 -3.15
C THR A 42 13.38 -20.11 -3.50
N GLY A 43 13.69 -19.27 -2.50
CA GLY A 43 14.40 -17.99 -2.70
C GLY A 43 13.65 -16.75 -2.20
N HIS A 44 14.23 -15.58 -2.45
CA HIS A 44 13.62 -14.29 -2.11
C HIS A 44 12.62 -13.87 -3.18
N ARG A 45 11.38 -13.57 -2.76
CA ARG A 45 10.34 -13.09 -3.68
C ARG A 45 9.67 -11.86 -3.12
N VAL A 46 9.35 -10.90 -3.99
CA VAL A 46 8.43 -9.81 -3.64
C VAL A 46 7.02 -10.37 -3.61
N GLU A 47 6.41 -10.32 -2.43
CA GLU A 47 5.07 -10.86 -2.17
C GLU A 47 4.01 -9.77 -2.26
N GLN A 48 4.37 -8.52 -1.92
CA GLN A 48 3.46 -7.39 -1.90
C GLN A 48 4.15 -6.08 -2.28
N PHE A 49 3.39 -5.19 -2.91
CA PHE A 49 3.79 -3.80 -3.13
C PHE A 49 2.86 -2.91 -2.33
N ASP A 50 3.44 -2.04 -1.54
CA ASP A 50 2.76 -1.01 -0.77
C ASP A 50 3.08 0.37 -1.35
N VAL A 51 2.34 1.39 -0.90
CA VAL A 51 2.57 2.78 -1.30
C VAL A 51 2.79 3.62 -0.06
N ARG A 52 3.99 4.20 0.06
CA ARG A 52 4.27 5.29 1.01
C ARG A 52 3.76 6.60 0.46
N ILE A 53 3.06 7.37 1.30
CA ILE A 53 2.61 8.72 1.00
C ILE A 53 3.19 9.67 2.07
N ALA A 54 4.01 10.63 1.65
CA ALA A 54 4.55 11.66 2.53
C ALA A 54 4.15 13.05 2.05
N GLY A 55 4.06 13.99 2.99
CA GLY A 55 3.60 15.36 2.75
C GLY A 55 3.04 16.00 4.02
N GLN A 56 2.35 17.12 3.87
CA GLN A 56 1.80 17.86 5.01
C GLN A 56 0.85 17.00 5.85
N PRO A 57 0.88 17.12 7.19
CA PRO A 57 0.04 16.31 8.09
C PRO A 57 -1.46 16.38 7.79
N ASP A 58 -1.98 17.56 7.43
CA ASP A 58 -3.40 17.75 7.11
C ASP A 58 -3.79 17.05 5.80
N SER A 59 -2.95 17.17 4.77
CA SER A 59 -3.12 16.43 3.51
C SER A 59 -3.12 14.92 3.76
N ARG A 60 -2.19 14.42 4.58
CA ARG A 60 -2.15 12.99 4.95
C ARG A 60 -3.39 12.56 5.73
N ARG A 61 -3.91 13.40 6.64
CA ARG A 61 -5.16 13.11 7.37
C ARG A 61 -6.34 12.95 6.41
N THR A 62 -6.48 13.83 5.42
CA THR A 62 -7.54 13.73 4.40
C THR A 62 -7.37 12.48 3.53
N VAL A 63 -6.14 12.18 3.11
CA VAL A 63 -5.83 10.96 2.37
C VAL A 63 -6.21 9.71 3.17
N ARG A 64 -6.00 9.71 4.49
CA ARG A 64 -6.41 8.59 5.36
C ARG A 64 -7.89 8.32 5.31
N ALA A 65 -8.72 9.37 5.37
CA ALA A 65 -10.16 9.22 5.23
C ALA A 65 -10.54 8.64 3.86
N ILE A 66 -10.03 9.24 2.77
CA ILE A 66 -10.36 8.84 1.40
C ILE A 66 -9.97 7.40 1.10
N LEU A 67 -8.74 7.00 1.43
CA LEU A 67 -8.23 5.67 1.12
C LEU A 67 -8.80 4.59 2.06
N GLY A 68 -9.04 4.94 3.34
CA GLY A 68 -9.68 4.05 4.31
C GLY A 68 -11.11 3.67 3.91
N GLU A 69 -11.90 4.61 3.39
CA GLU A 69 -13.24 4.34 2.84
C GLU A 69 -13.21 3.36 1.65
N ARG A 70 -12.06 3.21 0.99
CA ARG A 70 -11.85 2.26 -0.12
C ARG A 70 -11.28 0.92 0.34
N GLY A 71 -11.21 0.69 1.65
CA GLY A 71 -10.74 -0.56 2.25
C GLY A 71 -9.23 -0.76 2.13
N LEU A 72 -8.46 0.31 1.99
CA LEU A 72 -7.00 0.24 2.12
C LEU A 72 -6.59 0.35 3.58
N GLU A 73 -5.57 -0.42 3.95
CA GLU A 73 -5.01 -0.40 5.29
C GLU A 73 -3.83 0.59 5.35
N VAL A 74 -3.69 1.28 6.48
CA VAL A 74 -2.62 2.27 6.70
C VAL A 74 -1.84 2.01 7.98
N ALA A 75 -0.52 2.06 7.88
CA ALA A 75 0.38 2.22 9.00
C ALA A 75 0.85 3.68 9.06
N PRO A 76 0.28 4.53 9.94
CA PRO A 76 0.67 5.93 10.03
C PRO A 76 2.00 6.10 10.76
N MET A 77 2.91 6.87 10.17
CA MET A 77 4.22 7.22 10.73
C MET A 77 4.34 8.74 10.95
N PRO A 78 5.31 9.23 11.76
CA PRO A 78 5.44 10.65 12.05
C PRO A 78 5.53 11.54 10.79
N ASP A 79 6.22 11.08 9.76
CA ASP A 79 6.57 11.82 8.54
C ASP A 79 5.86 11.31 7.27
N HIS A 80 5.35 10.07 7.27
CA HIS A 80 4.69 9.45 6.13
C HIS A 80 3.60 8.45 6.54
N ASP A 81 2.84 7.93 5.58
CA ASP A 81 1.87 6.86 5.77
C ASP A 81 2.14 5.72 4.80
N ASP A 82 2.25 4.49 5.29
CA ASP A 82 2.46 3.30 4.47
C ASP A 82 1.13 2.58 4.23
N TRP A 83 0.73 2.49 2.96
CA TRP A 83 -0.56 1.97 2.52
C TRP A 83 -0.44 0.60 1.88
N SER A 84 -1.36 -0.30 2.21
CA SER A 84 -1.43 -1.64 1.62
C SER A 84 -2.85 -2.06 1.28
N ARG A 85 -2.99 -3.12 0.47
CA ARG A 85 -4.27 -3.80 0.23
C ARG A 85 -4.63 -4.83 1.31
N GLY A 86 -3.92 -4.84 2.44
CA GLY A 86 -4.00 -5.87 3.47
C GLY A 86 -3.22 -7.13 3.10
N SER A 87 -3.00 -8.01 4.08
CA SER A 87 -2.38 -9.32 3.86
C SER A 87 -3.40 -10.29 3.27
N VAL A 88 -3.00 -11.05 2.24
CA VAL A 88 -3.66 -12.35 2.00
C VAL A 88 -3.08 -13.25 3.06
N THR A 89 -3.90 -13.67 4.02
CA THR A 89 -3.61 -14.87 4.79
C THR A 89 -3.46 -16.00 3.78
N ILE A 90 -2.23 -16.36 3.42
CA ILE A 90 -2.00 -17.61 2.70
C ILE A 90 -2.32 -18.69 3.74
N PRO A 91 -3.39 -19.49 3.58
CA PRO A 91 -3.64 -20.57 4.51
C PRO A 91 -2.38 -21.44 4.56
N ALA A 92 -1.83 -21.61 5.75
CA ALA A 92 -0.80 -22.60 6.00
C ALA A 92 -1.46 -23.97 5.75
N HIS A 93 -1.36 -24.47 4.53
CA HIS A 93 -1.62 -25.88 4.26
C HIS A 93 -0.42 -26.65 4.83
N GLY A 94 -0.57 -27.06 6.10
CA GLY A 94 0.13 -28.19 6.69
C GLY A 94 -0.74 -29.43 6.61
#